data_AF-A0A150J6J7-F1
#
_entry.id   AF-A0A150J6J7-F1
#
_cell.length_a   1.000
_cell.length_b   1.000
_cell.length_c   1.000
_cell.angle_alpha   90.00
_cell.angle_beta   90.00
_cell.angle_gamma   90.00
#
_symmetry.space_group_name_H-M   'P 1'
#
loop_
_entity.id
_entity.type
_entity.pdbx_description
1 polymer ?
#
loop_
_entity_poly.entity_id
_entity_poly.type
_entity_poly.pdbx_seq_one_letter_code
_entity_poly.pdbx_strand_id
1 'polypeptide(L)'
;MSLISKISNYLDSLNYRIDPEKLKDSKYFLDSYLKLKIDYEELISIRRKIEFLGYQNPYFVIKGIKDAQDPYFRKRAMEKKICFDNVQHAIAAHRVAIGQLIDAMAFENNDVIYAGHEAIKFIENGGGGKFIFNPDGVYRLEILRYLSFSGEYMKTLFSLTKLERENYRKIMDMLGDKSKSKPSIKKRIPQEFGMMGHKEYSPLKKEMSQFKRDAYDETIDLGRPPIYDKNIRKVLSIAYAPFGVDAICEDIALFYLKKTYMERKIYGGPFPTIDPDPNEALLGRFYKTVILKEEMMNTLRDMNLKEKNSLVAAISYYLVSEDYEKTLLFFSLDSRELESALIRAENYGVIPKENKYLLEKIVQKGEKKDITKKFLEELKGAHD
;
A
#
# COMPACT_ATOMS: atom_id res chain seq x y z
N MET A 1 -7.28 31.40 -23.06
CA MET A 1 -6.94 29.95 -23.04
C MET A 1 -8.08 29.15 -22.43
N SER A 2 -8.47 28.05 -23.05
CA SER A 2 -9.50 27.12 -22.54
C SER A 2 -9.04 26.46 -21.23
N LEU A 3 -9.95 26.04 -20.35
CA LEU A 3 -9.60 25.26 -19.15
C LEU A 3 -8.86 23.96 -19.53
N ILE A 4 -9.31 23.29 -20.60
CA ILE A 4 -8.68 22.06 -21.11
C ILE A 4 -7.23 22.30 -21.50
N SER A 5 -6.94 23.43 -22.18
CA SER A 5 -5.56 23.73 -22.59
C SER A 5 -4.68 24.06 -21.39
N LYS A 6 -5.21 24.74 -20.36
CA LYS A 6 -4.46 24.99 -19.12
C LYS A 6 -4.12 23.68 -18.39
N ILE A 7 -5.07 22.76 -18.28
CA ILE A 7 -4.85 21.46 -17.65
C ILE A 7 -3.87 20.61 -18.46
N SER A 8 -4.00 20.60 -19.79
CA SER A 8 -3.09 19.84 -20.66
C SER A 8 -1.66 20.35 -20.53
N ASN A 9 -1.45 21.67 -20.56
CA ASN A 9 -0.13 22.27 -20.36
C ASN A 9 0.46 21.93 -18.97
N TYR A 10 -0.39 21.86 -17.93
CA TYR A 10 0.06 21.43 -16.61
C TYR A 10 0.44 19.95 -16.60
N LEU A 11 -0.39 19.06 -17.16
CA LEU A 11 -0.06 17.63 -17.27
C LEU A 11 1.24 17.41 -18.07
N ASP A 12 1.48 18.21 -19.11
CA ASP A 12 2.70 18.12 -19.91
C ASP A 12 3.96 18.52 -19.11
N SER A 13 3.84 19.43 -18.13
CA SER A 13 4.95 19.79 -17.25
C SER A 13 5.32 18.67 -16.27
N LEU A 14 4.41 17.71 -16.05
CA LEU A 14 4.62 16.53 -15.21
C LEU A 14 5.38 15.39 -15.89
N ASN A 15 5.89 15.58 -17.12
CA ASN A 15 6.68 14.58 -17.85
C ASN A 15 8.12 14.39 -17.32
N TYR A 16 8.35 14.61 -16.02
CA TYR A 16 9.63 14.38 -15.39
C TYR A 16 9.83 12.89 -15.06
N ARG A 17 11.09 12.47 -14.94
CA ARG A 17 11.48 11.10 -14.56
C ARG A 17 12.24 11.14 -13.25
N ILE A 18 11.90 10.22 -12.35
CA ILE A 18 12.62 10.00 -11.10
C ILE A 18 13.63 8.89 -11.36
N ASP A 19 14.88 9.12 -10.98
CA ASP A 19 15.95 8.15 -11.13
C ASP A 19 16.18 7.39 -9.81
N PRO A 20 15.82 6.08 -9.74
CA PRO A 20 15.99 5.25 -8.56
C PRO A 20 17.42 5.20 -8.01
N GLU A 21 18.44 5.27 -8.87
CA GLU A 21 19.83 5.22 -8.40
C GLU A 21 20.23 6.48 -7.61
N LYS A 22 19.65 7.63 -7.98
CA LYS A 22 19.89 8.90 -7.29
C LYS A 22 19.11 9.02 -5.99
N LEU A 23 18.10 8.18 -5.76
CA LEU A 23 17.32 8.17 -4.52
C LEU A 23 18.12 7.73 -3.28
N LYS A 24 19.35 7.24 -3.46
CA LYS A 24 20.31 7.03 -2.35
C LYS A 24 20.78 8.36 -1.74
N ASP A 25 20.74 9.45 -2.49
CA ASP A 25 21.05 10.80 -2.00
C ASP A 25 19.82 11.39 -1.30
N SER A 26 20.00 11.79 -0.03
CA SER A 26 18.89 12.27 0.81
C SER A 26 18.22 13.53 0.27
N LYS A 27 19.01 14.44 -0.31
CA LYS A 27 18.50 15.69 -0.87
C LYS A 27 17.66 15.40 -2.11
N TYR A 28 18.17 14.61 -3.05
CA TYR A 28 17.42 14.21 -4.23
C TYR A 28 16.14 13.42 -3.87
N PHE A 29 16.20 12.56 -2.84
CA PHE A 29 15.05 11.82 -2.34
C PHE A 29 13.95 12.75 -1.83
N LEU A 30 14.30 13.69 -0.94
CA LEU A 30 13.35 14.63 -0.36
C LEU A 30 12.81 15.61 -1.40
N ASP A 31 13.64 16.13 -2.29
CA ASP A 31 13.22 17.01 -3.38
C ASP A 31 12.22 16.29 -4.31
N SER A 32 12.47 15.02 -4.64
CA SER A 32 11.57 14.19 -5.45
C SER A 32 10.24 13.94 -4.74
N TYR A 33 10.28 13.60 -3.45
CA TYR A 33 9.10 13.38 -2.63
C TYR A 33 8.24 14.65 -2.51
N LEU A 34 8.84 15.78 -2.16
CA LEU A 34 8.15 17.06 -2.01
C LEU A 34 7.51 17.52 -3.32
N LYS A 35 8.24 17.39 -4.43
CA LYS A 35 7.71 17.71 -5.76
C LYS A 35 6.47 16.88 -6.08
N LEU A 36 6.53 15.56 -5.89
CA LEU A 36 5.38 14.68 -6.11
C LEU A 36 4.20 15.03 -5.21
N LYS A 37 4.43 15.40 -3.95
CA LYS A 37 3.38 15.79 -2.99
C LYS A 37 2.67 17.06 -3.46
N ILE A 38 3.42 18.10 -3.83
CA ILE A 38 2.88 19.36 -4.35
C ILE A 38 2.06 19.12 -5.62
N ASP A 39 2.60 18.36 -6.57
CA ASP A 39 1.90 18.06 -7.83
C ASP A 39 0.63 17.23 -7.59
N TYR A 40 0.67 16.29 -6.63
CA TYR A 40 -0.50 15.52 -6.22
C TYR A 40 -1.62 16.41 -5.66
N GLU A 41 -1.29 17.37 -4.80
CA GLU A 41 -2.26 18.31 -4.22
C GLU A 41 -2.92 19.19 -5.29
N GLU A 42 -2.12 19.71 -6.24
CA GLU A 42 -2.63 20.49 -7.37
C GLU A 42 -3.51 19.65 -8.29
N LEU A 43 -3.12 18.41 -8.60
CA LEU A 43 -3.95 17.49 -9.38
C LEU A 43 -5.29 17.19 -8.69
N ILE A 44 -5.33 17.05 -7.36
CA ILE A 44 -6.57 16.88 -6.61
C ILE A 44 -7.46 18.13 -6.70
N SER A 45 -6.86 19.32 -6.62
CA SER A 45 -7.56 20.61 -6.83
C SER A 45 -8.18 20.68 -8.23
N ILE A 46 -7.39 20.37 -9.27
CA ILE A 46 -7.84 20.30 -10.66
C ILE A 46 -8.98 19.29 -10.80
N ARG A 47 -8.85 18.08 -10.24
CA ARG A 47 -9.88 17.04 -10.28
C ARG A 47 -11.20 17.55 -9.71
N ARG A 48 -11.20 18.12 -8.50
CA ARG A 48 -12.41 18.66 -7.85
C ARG A 48 -13.09 19.72 -8.73
N LYS A 49 -12.29 20.59 -9.34
CA LYS A 49 -12.79 21.64 -10.26
C LYS A 49 -13.44 21.06 -11.51
N ILE A 50 -12.84 20.06 -12.15
CA ILE A 50 -13.42 19.47 -13.38
C ILE A 50 -14.60 18.54 -13.08
N GLU A 51 -14.62 17.89 -11.91
CA GLU A 51 -15.79 17.13 -11.41
C GLU A 51 -16.99 18.05 -11.23
N PHE A 52 -16.80 19.20 -10.58
CA PHE A 52 -17.84 20.22 -10.43
C PHE A 52 -18.38 20.70 -11.78
N LEU A 53 -17.52 20.82 -12.78
CA LEU A 53 -17.91 21.20 -14.16
C LEU A 53 -18.49 20.04 -14.99
N GLY A 54 -18.71 18.87 -14.40
CA GLY A 54 -19.36 17.73 -15.03
C GLY A 54 -18.48 16.93 -16.01
N TYR A 55 -17.14 17.05 -15.92
CA TYR A 55 -16.22 16.35 -16.83
C TYR A 55 -16.20 14.83 -16.63
N GLN A 56 -16.72 14.34 -15.50
CA GLN A 56 -16.85 12.90 -15.23
C GLN A 56 -17.79 12.21 -16.23
N ASN A 57 -18.90 12.87 -16.57
CA ASN A 57 -19.94 12.37 -17.47
C ASN A 57 -20.30 13.42 -18.55
N PRO A 58 -19.35 13.81 -19.42
CA PRO A 58 -19.53 14.94 -20.31
C PRO A 58 -20.58 14.67 -21.40
N TYR A 59 -20.84 13.38 -21.69
CA TYR A 59 -21.87 12.94 -22.64
C TYR A 59 -23.29 13.03 -22.07
N PHE A 60 -23.47 13.13 -20.75
CA PHE A 60 -24.81 13.19 -20.15
C PHE A 60 -25.57 14.44 -20.58
N VAL A 61 -24.86 15.56 -20.67
CA VAL A 61 -25.41 16.88 -21.08
C VAL A 61 -25.93 16.86 -22.51
N ILE A 62 -25.40 15.97 -23.36
CA ILE A 62 -25.77 15.86 -24.77
C ILE A 62 -26.72 14.69 -25.07
N LYS A 63 -27.07 13.89 -24.06
CA LYS A 63 -27.97 12.74 -24.22
C LYS A 63 -29.41 13.23 -24.39
N GLY A 64 -30.01 12.98 -25.57
CA GLY A 64 -31.41 13.30 -25.86
C GLY A 64 -31.64 14.59 -26.67
N ILE A 65 -30.58 15.33 -27.01
CA ILE A 65 -30.65 16.50 -27.89
C ILE A 65 -30.41 16.02 -29.34
N LYS A 66 -31.37 16.26 -30.24
CA LYS A 66 -31.29 15.83 -31.66
C LYS A 66 -30.06 16.42 -32.37
N ASP A 67 -29.72 17.68 -32.08
CA ASP A 67 -28.56 18.38 -32.64
C ASP A 67 -27.23 17.99 -31.98
N ALA A 68 -27.25 17.30 -30.84
CA ALA A 68 -26.03 16.86 -30.18
C ALA A 68 -25.47 15.54 -30.74
N GLN A 69 -26.07 15.04 -31.84
CA GLN A 69 -25.44 14.10 -32.77
C GLN A 69 -24.32 14.76 -33.60
N ASP A 70 -24.25 16.10 -33.61
CA ASP A 70 -23.20 16.85 -34.30
C ASP A 70 -21.79 16.40 -33.82
N PRO A 71 -20.88 16.07 -34.76
CA PRO A 71 -19.49 15.74 -34.47
C PRO A 71 -18.78 16.73 -33.53
N TYR A 72 -19.13 18.02 -33.57
CA TYR A 72 -18.53 19.05 -32.73
C TYR A 72 -18.76 18.82 -31.24
N PHE A 73 -20.01 18.60 -30.82
CA PHE A 73 -20.34 18.39 -29.40
C PHE A 73 -19.76 17.08 -28.87
N ARG A 74 -19.75 16.04 -29.70
CA ARG A 74 -19.11 14.75 -29.39
C ARG A 74 -17.60 14.90 -29.20
N LYS A 75 -16.92 15.61 -30.10
CA LYS A 75 -15.47 15.89 -30.00
C LYS A 75 -15.15 16.62 -28.68
N ARG A 76 -15.91 17.66 -28.35
CA ARG A 76 -15.70 18.42 -27.11
C ARG A 76 -15.99 17.59 -25.86
N ALA A 77 -17.01 16.74 -25.88
CA ALA A 77 -17.27 15.80 -24.79
C ALA A 77 -16.15 14.77 -24.62
N MET A 78 -15.59 14.27 -25.74
CA MET A 78 -14.44 13.38 -25.74
C MET A 78 -13.20 14.05 -25.14
N GLU A 79 -12.87 15.28 -25.54
CA GLU A 79 -11.74 16.05 -25.00
C GLU A 79 -11.86 16.23 -23.48
N LYS A 80 -13.07 16.57 -22.98
CA LYS A 80 -13.34 16.65 -21.54
C LYS A 80 -13.13 15.32 -20.84
N LYS A 81 -13.59 14.22 -21.45
CA LYS A 81 -13.45 12.87 -20.89
C LYS A 81 -11.99 12.43 -20.82
N ILE A 82 -11.22 12.65 -21.89
CA ILE A 82 -9.79 12.36 -21.93
C ILE A 82 -9.04 13.19 -20.88
N CYS A 83 -9.33 14.49 -20.80
CA CYS A 83 -8.75 15.37 -19.79
C CYS A 83 -9.03 14.87 -18.37
N PHE A 84 -10.27 14.48 -18.08
CA PHE A 84 -10.66 13.91 -16.79
C PHE A 84 -9.91 12.61 -16.49
N ASP A 85 -9.88 11.69 -17.45
CA ASP A 85 -9.23 10.40 -17.27
C ASP A 85 -7.72 10.58 -17.07
N ASN A 86 -7.04 11.44 -17.82
CA ASN A 86 -5.60 11.71 -17.64
C ASN A 86 -5.30 12.25 -16.24
N VAL A 87 -6.10 13.20 -15.74
CA VAL A 87 -5.94 13.72 -14.37
C VAL A 87 -6.08 12.59 -13.34
N GLN A 88 -7.06 11.69 -13.48
CA GLN A 88 -7.22 10.57 -12.55
C GLN A 88 -6.05 9.58 -12.60
N HIS A 89 -5.50 9.29 -13.79
CA HIS A 89 -4.32 8.42 -13.90
C HIS A 89 -3.06 9.10 -13.37
N ALA A 90 -2.90 10.41 -13.58
CA ALA A 90 -1.83 11.20 -13.00
C ALA A 90 -1.88 11.16 -11.46
N ILE A 91 -3.06 11.39 -10.86
CA ILE A 91 -3.27 11.27 -9.41
C ILE A 91 -2.88 9.88 -8.91
N ALA A 92 -3.31 8.84 -9.61
CA ALA A 92 -2.97 7.46 -9.24
C ALA A 92 -1.45 7.20 -9.31
N ALA A 93 -0.76 7.68 -10.34
CA ALA A 93 0.69 7.58 -10.49
C ALA A 93 1.44 8.28 -9.35
N HIS A 94 1.07 9.52 -9.02
CA HIS A 94 1.67 10.25 -7.91
C HIS A 94 1.41 9.55 -6.57
N ARG A 95 0.19 9.08 -6.33
CA ARG A 95 -0.17 8.38 -5.09
C ARG A 95 0.64 7.09 -4.90
N VAL A 96 0.83 6.31 -5.97
CA VAL A 96 1.69 5.11 -5.93
C VAL A 96 3.13 5.51 -5.64
N ALA A 97 3.68 6.50 -6.35
CA ALA A 97 5.05 6.96 -6.15
C ALA A 97 5.31 7.45 -4.73
N ILE A 98 4.43 8.30 -4.20
CA ILE A 98 4.48 8.80 -2.83
C ILE A 98 4.45 7.63 -1.85
N GLY A 99 3.53 6.66 -2.03
CA GLY A 99 3.47 5.48 -1.17
C GLY A 99 4.77 4.67 -1.13
N GLN A 100 5.42 4.48 -2.28
CA GLN A 100 6.72 3.80 -2.39
C GLN A 100 7.83 4.58 -1.67
N LEU A 101 7.89 5.90 -1.87
CA LEU A 101 8.91 6.75 -1.24
C LEU A 101 8.72 6.84 0.27
N ILE A 102 7.49 6.98 0.76
CA ILE A 102 7.22 7.00 2.19
C ILE A 102 7.69 5.69 2.83
N ASP A 103 7.32 4.54 2.27
CA ASP A 103 7.70 3.26 2.87
C ASP A 103 9.22 3.00 2.81
N ALA A 104 9.93 3.59 1.86
CA ALA A 104 11.38 3.51 1.72
C ALA A 104 12.14 4.48 2.65
N MET A 105 11.53 5.58 3.07
CA MET A 105 12.19 6.63 3.84
C MET A 105 12.45 6.19 5.29
N ALA A 106 13.69 6.36 5.75
CA ALA A 106 14.02 6.31 7.17
C ALA A 106 15.19 7.26 7.51
N PHE A 107 15.19 7.74 8.75
CA PHE A 107 16.26 8.56 9.33
C PHE A 107 16.74 7.93 10.63
N GLU A 108 18.06 7.79 10.73
CA GLU A 108 18.73 7.31 11.94
C GLU A 108 19.27 8.51 12.72
N ASN A 109 18.89 8.61 14.00
CA ASN A 109 19.38 9.63 14.92
C ASN A 109 19.56 9.01 16.31
N ASN A 110 20.78 9.05 16.87
CA ASN A 110 21.13 8.50 18.18
C ASN A 110 20.61 7.06 18.39
N ASP A 111 20.88 6.16 17.42
CA ASP A 111 20.45 4.75 17.40
C ASP A 111 18.93 4.53 17.35
N VAL A 112 18.13 5.59 17.18
CA VAL A 112 16.69 5.51 16.93
C VAL A 112 16.41 5.69 15.44
N ILE A 113 15.68 4.75 14.85
CA ILE A 113 15.26 4.79 13.45
C ILE A 113 13.83 5.31 13.38
N TYR A 114 13.65 6.47 12.74
CA TYR A 114 12.35 7.02 12.38
C TYR A 114 12.03 6.59 10.95
N ALA A 115 10.98 5.79 10.75
CA ALA A 115 10.66 5.19 9.45
C ALA A 115 9.28 5.61 8.95
N GLY A 116 9.10 5.67 7.63
CA GLY A 116 7.79 5.90 7.02
C GLY A 116 7.17 7.24 7.42
N HIS A 117 5.96 7.21 7.98
CA HIS A 117 5.26 8.42 8.39
C HIS A 117 5.92 9.11 9.59
N GLU A 118 6.64 8.36 10.43
CA GLU A 118 7.39 8.93 11.55
C GLU A 118 8.61 9.72 11.05
N ALA A 119 9.24 9.25 9.97
CA ALA A 119 10.33 9.96 9.31
C ALA A 119 9.90 11.35 8.79
N ILE A 120 8.70 11.44 8.21
CA ILE A 120 8.13 12.71 7.72
C ILE A 120 7.98 13.69 8.88
N LYS A 121 7.33 13.25 9.97
CA LYS A 121 7.13 14.07 11.16
C LYS A 121 8.45 14.50 11.79
N PHE A 122 9.43 13.59 11.82
CA PHE A 122 10.75 13.89 12.35
C PHE A 122 11.42 15.04 11.58
N ILE A 123 11.36 15.02 10.24
CA ILE A 123 11.90 16.10 9.41
C ILE A 123 11.09 17.39 9.55
N GLU A 124 9.75 17.32 9.54
CA GLU A 124 8.87 18.49 9.66
C GLU A 124 9.07 19.21 11.00
N ASN A 125 9.41 18.48 12.05
CA ASN A 125 9.77 19.02 13.37
C ASN A 125 11.23 19.55 13.45
N GLY A 126 11.96 19.60 12.33
CA GLY A 126 13.34 20.09 12.27
C GLY A 126 14.40 19.07 12.73
N GLY A 127 14.04 17.78 12.80
CA GLY A 127 14.96 16.71 13.17
C GLY A 127 16.05 16.50 12.12
N GLY A 128 17.30 16.40 12.58
CA GLY A 128 18.45 16.03 11.75
C GLY A 128 18.91 14.60 12.02
N GLY A 129 19.18 13.82 10.96
CA GLY A 129 19.64 12.44 11.08
C GLY A 129 20.27 11.94 9.77
N LYS A 130 20.90 10.76 9.83
CA LYS A 130 21.45 10.10 8.65
C LYS A 130 20.31 9.43 7.89
N PHE A 131 20.16 9.77 6.62
CA PHE A 131 19.20 9.10 5.75
C PHE A 131 19.64 7.66 5.50
N ILE A 132 18.69 6.74 5.69
CA ILE A 132 18.84 5.32 5.39
C ILE A 132 17.57 4.81 4.71
N PHE A 133 17.68 3.70 3.98
CA PHE A 133 16.49 3.02 3.52
C PHE A 133 15.87 2.19 4.64
N ASN A 134 14.55 2.25 4.75
CA ASN A 134 13.81 1.54 5.78
C ASN A 134 13.98 0.00 5.63
N PRO A 135 14.57 -0.71 6.62
CA PRO A 135 14.75 -2.16 6.56
C PRO A 135 13.43 -2.94 6.63
N ASP A 136 12.46 -2.41 7.39
CA ASP A 136 11.10 -2.94 7.53
C ASP A 136 10.12 -2.33 6.50
N GLY A 137 10.65 -1.56 5.55
CA GLY A 137 9.92 -0.96 4.43
C GLY A 137 9.57 -1.99 3.37
N VAL A 138 8.45 -1.77 2.68
CA VAL A 138 8.11 -2.53 1.47
C VAL A 138 8.03 -1.55 0.32
N TYR A 139 9.00 -1.62 -0.57
CA TYR A 139 9.09 -0.72 -1.70
C TYR A 139 9.87 -1.34 -2.86
N ARG A 140 9.61 -0.83 -4.06
CA ARG A 140 10.36 -1.11 -5.29
C ARG A 140 10.52 0.18 -6.07
N LEU A 141 11.60 0.92 -5.79
CA LEU A 141 11.82 2.25 -6.36
C LEU A 141 11.99 2.23 -7.88
N GLU A 142 12.38 1.09 -8.45
CA GLU A 142 12.56 0.91 -9.89
C GLU A 142 11.25 1.09 -10.67
N ILE A 143 10.10 0.85 -10.04
CA ILE A 143 8.80 1.03 -10.70
C ILE A 143 8.53 2.50 -11.04
N LEU A 144 9.17 3.45 -10.32
CA LEU A 144 8.98 4.88 -10.52
C LEU A 144 9.32 5.33 -11.94
N ARG A 145 10.25 4.63 -12.61
CA ARG A 145 10.63 4.90 -14.01
C ARG A 145 9.50 4.65 -15.01
N TYR A 146 8.55 3.80 -14.63
CA TYR A 146 7.45 3.34 -15.49
C TYR A 146 6.11 4.03 -15.16
N LEU A 147 6.08 4.89 -14.13
CA LEU A 147 4.89 5.65 -13.75
C LEU A 147 4.66 6.82 -14.71
N SER A 148 3.42 6.98 -15.17
CA SER A 148 2.99 8.06 -16.06
C SER A 148 2.47 9.25 -15.27
N PHE A 149 3.37 10.11 -14.79
CA PHE A 149 2.98 11.27 -13.96
C PHE A 149 2.09 12.29 -14.71
N SER A 150 2.23 12.42 -16.03
CA SER A 150 1.32 13.22 -16.88
C SER A 150 -0.04 12.57 -17.16
N GLY A 151 -0.26 11.33 -16.72
CA GLY A 151 -1.53 10.61 -16.90
C GLY A 151 -1.71 9.93 -18.26
N GLU A 152 -0.71 9.99 -19.15
CA GLU A 152 -0.74 9.38 -20.49
C GLU A 152 -0.54 7.85 -20.48
N TYR A 153 -1.29 7.14 -19.63
CA TYR A 153 -1.12 5.71 -19.37
C TYR A 153 -1.27 4.82 -20.63
N MET A 154 -2.03 5.27 -21.64
CA MET A 154 -2.15 4.53 -22.89
C MET A 154 -0.84 4.52 -23.67
N LYS A 155 -0.11 5.65 -23.72
CA LYS A 155 1.18 5.72 -24.41
C LYS A 155 2.20 4.80 -23.72
N THR A 156 2.22 4.80 -22.40
CA THR A 156 3.12 3.91 -21.64
C THR A 156 2.72 2.44 -21.76
N LEU A 157 1.42 2.12 -21.81
CA LEU A 157 0.95 0.77 -22.11
C LEU A 157 1.37 0.32 -23.53
N PHE A 158 1.32 1.22 -24.52
CA PHE A 158 1.75 0.91 -25.88
C PHE A 158 3.27 0.76 -26.02
N SER A 159 4.07 1.41 -25.16
CA SER A 159 5.53 1.20 -25.17
C SER A 159 5.97 -0.16 -24.60
N LEU A 160 5.08 -0.89 -23.91
CA LEU A 160 5.41 -2.22 -23.37
C LEU A 160 5.58 -3.26 -24.49
N THR A 161 6.52 -4.17 -24.28
CA THR A 161 6.75 -5.38 -25.09
C THR A 161 5.58 -6.36 -24.99
N LYS A 162 5.56 -7.38 -25.85
CA LYS A 162 4.49 -8.40 -25.84
C LYS A 162 4.39 -9.11 -24.49
N LEU A 163 5.53 -9.54 -23.93
CA LEU A 163 5.60 -10.22 -22.64
C LEU A 163 5.10 -9.31 -21.50
N GLU A 164 5.53 -8.06 -21.48
CA GLU A 164 5.10 -7.08 -20.47
C GLU A 164 3.59 -6.79 -20.56
N ARG A 165 3.00 -6.74 -21.77
CA ARG A 165 1.55 -6.60 -21.93
C ARG A 165 0.78 -7.81 -21.41
N GLU A 166 1.35 -9.01 -21.53
CA GLU A 166 0.78 -10.23 -20.93
C GLU A 166 0.86 -10.16 -19.40
N ASN A 167 2.00 -9.74 -18.84
CA ASN A 167 2.15 -9.50 -17.41
C ASN A 167 1.15 -8.45 -16.91
N TYR A 168 1.03 -7.31 -17.60
CA TYR A 168 0.06 -6.26 -17.31
C TYR A 168 -1.36 -6.81 -17.16
N ARG A 169 -1.82 -7.66 -18.10
CA ARG A 169 -3.17 -8.25 -18.03
C ARG A 169 -3.33 -9.16 -16.81
N LYS A 170 -2.36 -10.05 -16.57
CA LYS A 170 -2.37 -10.95 -15.40
C LYS A 170 -2.41 -10.16 -14.08
N ILE A 171 -1.61 -9.10 -13.97
CA ILE A 171 -1.58 -8.24 -12.78
C ILE A 171 -2.89 -7.47 -12.63
N MET A 172 -3.44 -6.92 -13.71
CA MET A 172 -4.74 -6.23 -13.70
C MET A 172 -5.87 -7.13 -13.21
N ASP A 173 -5.89 -8.38 -13.67
CA ASP A 173 -6.89 -9.38 -13.30
C ASP A 173 -6.73 -9.78 -11.83
N MET A 174 -5.51 -10.10 -11.39
CA MET A 174 -5.17 -10.42 -10.00
C MET A 174 -5.58 -9.32 -9.03
N LEU A 175 -5.27 -8.06 -9.35
CA LEU A 175 -5.67 -6.91 -8.53
C LEU A 175 -7.20 -6.66 -8.57
N GLY A 176 -7.95 -7.26 -9.50
CA GLY A 176 -9.41 -7.09 -9.61
C GLY A 176 -10.28 -8.10 -8.90
N ASP A 177 -9.72 -9.23 -8.45
CA ASP A 177 -10.45 -10.49 -8.24
C ASP A 177 -11.19 -10.65 -6.89
N LYS A 178 -11.83 -9.61 -6.36
CA LYS A 178 -12.80 -9.77 -5.26
C LYS A 178 -14.22 -10.13 -5.69
N SER A 179 -14.53 -10.15 -7.00
CA SER A 179 -15.88 -10.45 -7.49
C SER A 179 -16.27 -11.94 -7.44
N LYS A 180 -15.32 -12.86 -7.16
CA LYS A 180 -15.58 -14.30 -7.15
C LYS A 180 -15.53 -14.98 -5.77
N SER A 181 -14.97 -14.34 -4.74
CA SER A 181 -14.72 -15.00 -3.44
C SER A 181 -15.65 -14.63 -2.29
N LYS A 182 -16.64 -13.74 -2.51
CA LYS A 182 -17.79 -13.60 -1.59
C LYS A 182 -19.08 -13.55 -2.40
N PRO A 183 -20.03 -14.51 -2.27
CA PRO A 183 -21.37 -14.28 -2.76
C PRO A 183 -21.89 -13.06 -2.01
N SER A 184 -22.00 -11.93 -2.71
CA SER A 184 -22.65 -10.78 -2.12
C SER A 184 -24.07 -11.22 -1.82
N ILE A 185 -24.42 -11.44 -0.55
CA ILE A 185 -25.81 -11.44 -0.10
C ILE A 185 -26.25 -9.97 -0.20
N LYS A 186 -26.43 -9.52 -1.45
CA LYS A 186 -27.24 -8.35 -1.74
C LYS A 186 -28.65 -8.82 -1.42
N LYS A 187 -29.10 -8.60 -0.19
CA LYS A 187 -30.55 -8.50 0.06
C LYS A 187 -31.03 -7.39 -0.87
N ARG A 188 -31.63 -7.78 -2.00
CA ARG A 188 -32.41 -6.87 -2.83
C ARG A 188 -33.48 -6.34 -1.90
N ILE A 189 -33.36 -5.07 -1.51
CA ILE A 189 -34.53 -4.34 -1.03
C ILE A 189 -35.44 -4.25 -2.27
N PRO A 190 -36.66 -4.82 -2.24
CA PRO A 190 -37.58 -4.72 -3.36
C PRO A 190 -37.84 -3.24 -3.63
N GLN A 191 -37.66 -2.87 -4.89
CA GLN A 191 -37.97 -1.54 -5.38
C GLN A 191 -39.49 -1.50 -5.57
N GLU A 192 -40.22 -1.18 -4.51
CA GLU A 192 -41.63 -0.84 -4.61
C GLU A 192 -41.80 0.64 -4.97
N PHE A 193 -42.76 0.86 -5.83
CA PHE A 193 -43.04 2.09 -6.56
C PHE A 193 -43.47 3.24 -5.65
N GLY A 194 -43.05 4.46 -6.01
CA GLY A 194 -43.90 5.64 -5.98
C GLY A 194 -43.97 6.48 -4.69
N MET A 195 -44.10 7.79 -4.94
CA MET A 195 -44.63 8.85 -4.07
C MET A 195 -43.65 9.70 -3.25
N MET A 196 -43.78 11.01 -3.48
CA MET A 196 -43.19 12.12 -2.73
C MET A 196 -43.51 12.03 -1.23
N GLY A 197 -42.56 12.43 -0.39
CA GLY A 197 -42.79 12.71 1.02
C GLY A 197 -41.67 13.57 1.59
N HIS A 198 -42.02 14.75 2.08
CA HIS A 198 -41.16 15.71 2.77
C HIS A 198 -40.35 15.06 3.90
N LYS A 199 -39.08 15.44 4.04
CA LYS A 199 -38.34 15.25 5.31
C LYS A 199 -38.15 16.59 5.99
N GLU A 200 -38.91 16.76 7.05
CA GLU A 200 -38.83 17.85 8.01
C GLU A 200 -37.44 17.90 8.66
N TYR A 201 -36.89 19.12 8.75
CA TYR A 201 -35.75 19.43 9.61
C TYR A 201 -36.22 19.43 11.07
N SER A 202 -35.66 18.57 11.92
CA SER A 202 -35.77 18.70 13.37
C SER A 202 -34.45 19.22 13.96
N PRO A 203 -34.38 20.45 14.48
CA PRO A 203 -33.17 21.04 15.03
C PRO A 203 -33.13 20.85 16.55
N LEU A 204 -32.74 19.68 17.07
CA LEU A 204 -32.41 19.50 18.49
C LEU A 204 -31.78 18.12 18.73
N LYS A 205 -30.44 18.11 18.75
CA LYS A 205 -29.55 17.26 19.58
C LYS A 205 -28.10 17.66 19.30
N LYS A 206 -27.78 18.90 19.68
CA LYS A 206 -26.41 19.29 20.06
C LYS A 206 -26.34 19.15 21.58
N GLU A 207 -25.14 18.81 22.06
CA GLU A 207 -24.73 18.65 23.46
C GLU A 207 -24.84 17.23 24.05
N MET A 208 -23.82 16.41 23.79
CA MET A 208 -22.90 15.91 24.81
C MET A 208 -21.85 14.99 24.17
N SER A 209 -20.67 15.56 23.90
CA SER A 209 -19.37 14.91 24.04
C SER A 209 -18.28 15.91 23.64
N GLN A 210 -18.16 16.98 24.44
CA GLN A 210 -16.90 17.70 24.60
C GLN A 210 -15.96 16.81 25.42
N PHE A 211 -15.38 15.81 24.78
CA PHE A 211 -14.10 15.26 25.20
C PHE A 211 -13.13 15.66 24.10
N LYS A 212 -12.14 16.48 24.48
CA LYS A 212 -11.03 16.92 23.64
C LYS A 212 -10.45 15.70 22.92
N ARG A 213 -10.78 15.57 21.63
CA ARG A 213 -9.95 14.84 20.69
C ARG A 213 -8.92 15.86 20.22
N ASP A 214 -7.69 15.71 20.67
CA ASP A 214 -6.55 16.08 19.83
C ASP A 214 -6.61 15.10 18.65
N ALA A 215 -7.52 15.39 17.73
CA ALA A 215 -7.75 14.62 16.52
C ALA A 215 -6.59 14.98 15.59
N TYR A 216 -5.89 13.94 15.14
CA TYR A 216 -4.88 13.97 14.10
C TYR A 216 -5.35 14.69 12.84
N ASP A 217 -5.29 16.02 12.84
CA ASP A 217 -5.11 16.81 11.63
C ASP A 217 -3.78 16.33 11.01
N GLU A 218 -3.79 16.03 9.71
CA GLU A 218 -2.68 15.44 8.92
C GLU A 218 -2.58 13.90 8.84
N THR A 219 -3.68 13.18 9.00
CA THR A 219 -3.84 12.01 8.13
C THR A 219 -4.54 12.49 6.88
N ILE A 220 -3.87 12.41 5.72
CA ILE A 220 -4.56 12.52 4.43
C ILE A 220 -5.71 11.51 4.52
N ASP A 221 -6.94 11.98 4.68
CA ASP A 221 -8.14 11.16 4.67
C ASP A 221 -8.29 10.66 3.22
N LEU A 222 -7.50 9.65 2.90
CA LEU A 222 -7.58 8.83 1.71
C LEU A 222 -8.83 7.96 1.89
N GLY A 223 -10.02 8.58 1.93
CA GLY A 223 -11.30 7.90 1.94
C GLY A 223 -11.26 6.76 0.94
N ARG A 224 -11.13 5.51 1.44
CA ARG A 224 -10.90 4.34 0.59
C ARG A 224 -12.26 3.83 0.10
N PRO A 225 -12.52 3.84 -1.21
CA PRO A 225 -12.96 2.60 -1.83
C PRO A 225 -11.74 1.63 -1.84
N PRO A 226 -11.90 0.38 -1.38
CA PRO A 226 -10.85 -0.65 -1.39
C PRO A 226 -10.56 -1.05 -2.85
N ILE A 227 -9.32 -1.25 -3.28
CA ILE A 227 -8.74 -1.88 -4.52
C ILE A 227 -9.39 -1.58 -5.89
N TYR A 228 -10.59 -1.04 -5.94
CA TYR A 228 -11.44 -0.90 -7.11
C TYR A 228 -11.18 0.41 -7.84
N ASP A 229 -10.27 1.26 -7.36
CA ASP A 229 -9.79 2.37 -8.17
C ASP A 229 -9.06 1.80 -9.38
N LYS A 230 -9.81 1.72 -10.47
CA LYS A 230 -9.38 1.22 -11.77
C LYS A 230 -8.11 1.94 -12.23
N ASN A 231 -7.89 3.19 -11.83
CA ASN A 231 -6.72 3.95 -12.24
C ASN A 231 -5.48 3.48 -11.50
N ILE A 232 -5.56 3.26 -10.18
CA ILE A 232 -4.44 2.72 -9.38
C ILE A 232 -4.05 1.33 -9.88
N ARG A 233 -5.04 0.44 -10.13
CA ARG A 233 -4.75 -0.89 -10.68
C ARG A 233 -4.02 -0.83 -12.01
N LYS A 234 -4.47 0.03 -12.94
CA LYS A 234 -3.79 0.24 -14.22
C LYS A 234 -2.37 0.73 -14.05
N VAL A 235 -2.17 1.74 -13.21
CA VAL A 235 -0.87 2.34 -12.95
C VAL A 235 0.10 1.32 -12.35
N LEU A 236 -0.31 0.61 -11.29
CA LEU A 236 0.50 -0.46 -10.70
C LEU A 236 0.80 -1.56 -11.71
N SER A 237 -0.19 -2.00 -12.48
CA SER A 237 0.01 -3.05 -13.48
C SER A 237 0.97 -2.63 -14.59
N ILE A 238 0.95 -1.38 -15.03
CA ILE A 238 1.93 -0.84 -16.00
C ILE A 238 3.31 -0.79 -15.36
N ALA A 239 3.40 -0.30 -14.12
CA ALA A 239 4.68 -0.09 -13.45
C ALA A 239 5.40 -1.41 -13.10
N TYR A 240 4.63 -2.47 -12.79
CA TYR A 240 5.15 -3.80 -12.47
C TYR A 240 5.29 -4.74 -13.68
N ALA A 241 4.67 -4.43 -14.82
CA ALA A 241 4.73 -5.28 -16.01
C ALA A 241 6.15 -5.69 -16.45
N PRO A 242 7.18 -4.80 -16.39
CA PRO A 242 8.58 -5.14 -16.69
C PRO A 242 9.22 -6.15 -15.72
N PHE A 243 8.72 -6.23 -14.49
CA PHE A 243 9.28 -7.07 -13.43
C PHE A 243 8.61 -8.45 -13.32
N GLY A 244 7.49 -8.63 -14.03
CA GLY A 244 6.71 -9.86 -14.00
C GLY A 244 5.67 -9.92 -12.88
N VAL A 245 4.81 -10.93 -12.96
CA VAL A 245 3.71 -11.13 -12.01
C VAL A 245 4.24 -11.51 -10.62
N ASP A 246 5.31 -12.31 -10.57
CA ASP A 246 5.87 -12.78 -9.30
C ASP A 246 6.41 -11.62 -8.44
N ALA A 247 7.01 -10.60 -9.05
CA ALA A 247 7.55 -9.45 -8.33
C ALA A 247 6.46 -8.69 -7.56
N ILE A 248 5.31 -8.42 -8.18
CA ILE A 248 4.21 -7.74 -7.48
C ILE A 248 3.56 -8.64 -6.41
N CYS A 249 3.45 -9.95 -6.67
CA CYS A 249 2.94 -10.91 -5.69
C CYS A 249 3.83 -10.96 -4.45
N GLU A 250 5.15 -11.01 -4.63
CA GLU A 250 6.13 -11.02 -3.55
C GLU A 250 6.09 -9.71 -2.75
N ASP A 251 6.07 -8.56 -3.42
CA ASP A 251 6.03 -7.27 -2.71
C ASP A 251 4.70 -7.08 -1.97
N ILE A 252 3.57 -7.50 -2.54
CA ILE A 252 2.27 -7.49 -1.84
C ILE A 252 2.32 -8.44 -0.64
N ALA A 253 2.86 -9.66 -0.78
CA ALA A 253 2.99 -10.58 0.34
C ALA A 253 3.86 -9.99 1.46
N LEU A 254 5.00 -9.38 1.11
CA LEU A 254 5.86 -8.67 2.06
C LEU A 254 5.12 -7.54 2.75
N PHE A 255 4.24 -6.81 2.05
CA PHE A 255 3.40 -5.79 2.68
C PHE A 255 2.49 -6.37 3.77
N TYR A 256 1.87 -7.53 3.56
CA TYR A 256 1.07 -8.19 4.61
C TYR A 256 1.92 -8.75 5.77
N LEU A 257 3.11 -9.24 5.45
CA LEU A 257 4.02 -9.83 6.42
C LEU A 257 4.68 -8.76 7.30
N LYS A 258 5.29 -7.74 6.70
CA LYS A 258 6.04 -6.68 7.40
C LYS A 258 5.15 -5.62 8.07
N LYS A 259 3.91 -5.43 7.61
CA LYS A 259 2.98 -4.47 8.23
C LYS A 259 1.91 -5.16 9.07
N THR A 260 1.53 -4.54 10.17
CA THR A 260 0.38 -4.92 11.01
C THR A 260 -0.94 -4.57 10.35
N TYR A 261 -2.03 -5.19 10.78
CA TYR A 261 -3.38 -4.87 10.28
C TYR A 261 -3.71 -3.37 10.37
N MET A 262 -3.35 -2.72 11.48
CA MET A 262 -3.62 -1.29 11.68
C MET A 262 -2.82 -0.41 10.71
N GLU A 263 -1.54 -0.71 10.49
CA GLU A 263 -0.73 0.01 9.50
C GLU A 263 -1.29 -0.15 8.08
N ARG A 264 -1.71 -1.37 7.72
CA ARG A 264 -2.35 -1.64 6.41
C ARG A 264 -3.66 -0.87 6.26
N LYS A 265 -4.45 -0.79 7.34
CA LYS A 265 -5.73 -0.07 7.37
C LYS A 265 -5.56 1.43 7.26
N ILE A 266 -4.57 2.01 7.95
CA ILE A 266 -4.35 3.46 8.00
C ILE A 266 -3.60 3.93 6.75
N TYR A 267 -2.40 3.41 6.50
CA TYR A 267 -1.47 4.06 5.58
C TYR A 267 -1.56 3.55 4.14
N GLY A 268 -1.94 2.29 3.92
CA GLY A 268 -2.07 1.70 2.57
C GLY A 268 -0.73 1.52 1.84
N GLY A 269 0.27 2.32 2.20
CA GLY A 269 1.68 2.21 1.84
C GLY A 269 1.92 2.14 0.33
N PRO A 270 2.84 1.26 -0.13
CA PRO A 270 3.22 1.11 -1.55
C PRO A 270 2.10 0.64 -2.47
N PHE A 271 1.02 0.09 -1.89
CA PHE A 271 -0.14 -0.44 -2.60
C PHE A 271 -1.41 0.30 -2.15
N PRO A 272 -1.58 1.57 -2.59
CA PRO A 272 -2.69 2.37 -2.12
C PRO A 272 -4.00 1.67 -2.44
N THR A 273 -4.91 1.66 -1.46
CA THR A 273 -6.23 0.99 -1.52
C THR A 273 -6.24 -0.53 -1.37
N ILE A 274 -5.11 -1.21 -1.14
CA ILE A 274 -5.13 -2.64 -0.77
C ILE A 274 -6.00 -2.86 0.47
N ASP A 275 -6.80 -3.92 0.46
CA ASP A 275 -7.63 -4.28 1.58
C ASP A 275 -6.73 -4.71 2.73
N PRO A 276 -6.95 -4.26 3.98
CA PRO A 276 -6.14 -4.72 5.10
C PRO A 276 -6.29 -6.21 5.38
N ASP A 277 -7.39 -6.84 4.94
CA ASP A 277 -7.64 -8.27 5.09
C ASP A 277 -6.98 -9.09 3.97
N PRO A 278 -6.21 -10.14 4.32
CA PRO A 278 -5.54 -10.98 3.34
C PRO A 278 -6.54 -11.72 2.44
N ASN A 279 -6.23 -11.78 1.15
CA ASN A 279 -7.02 -12.49 0.14
C ASN A 279 -6.18 -13.57 -0.52
N GLU A 280 -6.66 -14.81 -0.48
CA GLU A 280 -5.99 -15.97 -1.08
C GLU A 280 -5.74 -15.79 -2.59
N ALA A 281 -6.72 -15.23 -3.33
CA ALA A 281 -6.58 -15.00 -4.77
C ALA A 281 -5.45 -14.00 -5.11
N LEU A 282 -5.14 -13.09 -4.18
CA LEU A 282 -4.10 -12.07 -4.34
C LEU A 282 -2.73 -12.57 -3.85
N LEU A 283 -2.71 -13.32 -2.75
CA LEU A 283 -1.49 -13.74 -2.08
C LEU A 283 -0.97 -15.10 -2.59
N GLY A 284 -1.84 -15.90 -3.21
CA GLY A 284 -1.51 -17.21 -3.75
C GLY A 284 -0.77 -18.07 -2.73
N ARG A 285 0.45 -18.51 -3.09
CA ARG A 285 1.30 -19.34 -2.21
C ARG A 285 1.63 -18.70 -0.86
N PHE A 286 1.63 -17.37 -0.77
CA PHE A 286 1.96 -16.65 0.46
C PHE A 286 0.77 -16.51 1.43
N TYR A 287 -0.45 -16.88 1.00
CA TYR A 287 -1.64 -16.74 1.84
C TYR A 287 -1.50 -17.47 3.17
N LYS A 288 -1.07 -18.74 3.14
CA LYS A 288 -0.84 -19.55 4.36
C LYS A 288 0.15 -18.90 5.31
N THR A 289 1.24 -18.33 4.78
CA THR A 289 2.25 -17.61 5.56
C THR A 289 1.67 -16.40 6.28
N VAL A 290 0.85 -15.60 5.58
CA VAL A 290 0.22 -14.41 6.16
C VAL A 290 -0.77 -14.79 7.25
N ILE A 291 -1.59 -15.82 7.03
CA ILE A 291 -2.55 -16.30 8.05
C ILE A 291 -1.81 -16.80 9.29
N LEU A 292 -0.78 -17.63 9.11
CA LEU A 292 0.04 -18.13 10.22
C LEU A 292 0.63 -16.97 11.03
N LYS A 293 1.16 -15.94 10.35
CA LYS A 293 1.69 -14.74 11.01
C LYS A 293 0.63 -14.01 11.84
N GLU A 294 -0.58 -13.84 11.33
CA GLU A 294 -1.67 -13.18 12.06
C GLU A 294 -2.14 -14.04 13.26
N GLU A 295 -2.21 -15.36 13.12
CA GLU A 295 -2.52 -16.29 14.21
C GLU A 295 -1.46 -16.22 15.32
N MET A 296 -0.17 -16.31 14.97
CA MET A 296 0.93 -16.18 15.92
C MET A 296 0.91 -14.83 16.64
N MET A 297 0.70 -13.73 15.92
CA MET A 297 0.58 -12.40 16.53
C MET A 297 -0.60 -12.29 17.50
N ASN A 298 -1.75 -12.89 17.18
CA ASN A 298 -2.91 -12.92 18.07
C ASN A 298 -2.61 -13.71 19.34
N THR A 299 -2.00 -14.90 19.23
CA THR A 299 -1.64 -15.71 20.41
C THR A 299 -0.63 -15.00 21.33
N LEU A 300 0.39 -14.35 20.76
CA LEU A 300 1.34 -13.55 21.55
C LEU A 300 0.64 -12.39 22.27
N ARG A 301 -0.29 -11.71 21.61
CA ARG A 301 -1.09 -10.65 22.21
C ARG A 301 -1.95 -11.18 23.36
N ASP A 302 -2.60 -12.33 23.19
CA ASP A 302 -3.45 -12.94 24.20
C ASP A 302 -2.62 -13.38 25.44
N MET A 303 -1.34 -13.69 25.25
CA MET A 303 -0.36 -13.96 26.32
C MET A 303 0.31 -12.71 26.90
N ASN A 304 -0.04 -11.49 26.45
CA ASN A 304 0.62 -10.23 26.79
C ASN A 304 2.14 -10.20 26.49
N LEU A 305 2.60 -11.00 25.52
CA LEU A 305 3.98 -11.00 25.05
C LEU A 305 4.13 -10.06 23.85
N LYS A 306 5.25 -9.33 23.82
CA LYS A 306 5.60 -8.43 22.71
C LYS A 306 6.80 -8.99 21.97
N GLU A 307 6.64 -9.24 20.67
CA GLU A 307 7.71 -9.63 19.76
C GLU A 307 7.63 -8.71 18.52
N LYS A 308 8.76 -8.47 17.86
CA LYS A 308 8.80 -7.60 16.67
C LYS A 308 7.98 -8.24 15.54
N ASN A 309 7.12 -7.46 14.88
CA ASN A 309 6.26 -7.97 13.79
C ASN A 309 7.08 -8.61 12.65
N SER A 310 8.22 -8.04 12.28
CA SER A 310 9.08 -8.62 11.23
C SER A 310 9.71 -9.95 11.64
N LEU A 311 10.00 -10.19 12.93
CA LEU A 311 10.48 -11.48 13.41
C LEU A 311 9.39 -12.54 13.36
N VAL A 312 8.18 -12.23 13.82
CA VAL A 312 7.04 -13.17 13.73
C VAL A 312 6.72 -13.50 12.28
N ALA A 313 6.81 -12.51 11.39
CA ALA A 313 6.65 -12.70 9.96
C ALA A 313 7.74 -13.58 9.34
N ALA A 314 9.00 -13.39 9.74
CA ALA A 314 10.13 -14.21 9.29
C ALA A 314 9.97 -15.67 9.74
N ILE A 315 9.61 -15.89 11.00
CA ILE A 315 9.31 -17.23 11.53
C ILE A 315 8.20 -17.87 10.69
N SER A 316 7.08 -17.17 10.51
CA SER A 316 5.94 -17.70 9.75
C SER A 316 6.33 -18.05 8.31
N TYR A 317 7.17 -17.23 7.67
CA TYR A 317 7.69 -17.49 6.34
C TYR A 317 8.56 -18.73 6.30
N TYR A 318 9.52 -18.87 7.21
CA TYR A 318 10.39 -20.03 7.29
C TYR A 318 9.59 -21.32 7.55
N LEU A 319 8.63 -21.28 8.48
CA LEU A 319 7.83 -22.46 8.82
C LEU A 319 7.00 -22.97 7.62
N VAL A 320 6.51 -22.08 6.76
CA VAL A 320 5.69 -22.47 5.59
C VAL A 320 6.54 -22.79 4.36
N SER A 321 7.61 -22.05 4.13
CA SER A 321 8.44 -22.18 2.91
C SER A 321 9.59 -23.17 3.05
N GLU A 322 10.04 -23.44 4.28
CA GLU A 322 11.25 -24.18 4.62
C GLU A 322 12.54 -23.58 4.03
N ASP A 323 12.49 -22.34 3.52
CA ASP A 323 13.61 -21.66 2.88
C ASP A 323 14.27 -20.66 3.84
N TYR A 324 15.30 -21.13 4.53
CA TYR A 324 16.03 -20.36 5.54
C TYR A 324 16.75 -19.14 4.94
N GLU A 325 17.50 -19.33 3.86
CA GLU A 325 18.29 -18.28 3.21
C GLU A 325 17.40 -17.16 2.66
N LYS A 326 16.30 -17.53 1.99
CA LYS A 326 15.34 -16.55 1.48
C LYS A 326 14.63 -15.80 2.61
N THR A 327 14.40 -16.45 3.75
CA THR A 327 13.84 -15.79 4.94
C THR A 327 14.78 -14.69 5.44
N LEU A 328 16.06 -15.00 5.64
CA LEU A 328 17.05 -14.01 6.10
C LEU A 328 17.13 -12.82 5.14
N LEU A 329 17.15 -13.09 3.83
CA LEU A 329 17.19 -12.05 2.80
C LEU A 329 15.94 -11.16 2.80
N PHE A 330 14.74 -11.74 2.89
CA PHE A 330 13.48 -10.99 2.79
C PHE A 330 13.23 -10.05 3.97
N PHE A 331 13.67 -10.47 5.16
CA PHE A 331 13.46 -9.71 6.39
C PHE A 331 14.72 -8.97 6.85
N SER A 332 15.82 -9.04 6.08
CA SER A 332 17.10 -8.42 6.40
C SER A 332 17.59 -8.79 7.81
N LEU A 333 17.50 -10.07 8.15
CA LEU A 333 17.82 -10.59 9.47
C LEU A 333 19.16 -11.33 9.47
N ASP A 334 19.85 -11.28 10.61
CA ASP A 334 20.98 -12.16 10.88
C ASP A 334 20.51 -13.56 11.27
N SER A 335 21.31 -14.58 10.93
CA SER A 335 21.00 -15.99 11.25
C SER A 335 20.73 -16.21 12.74
N ARG A 336 21.55 -15.61 13.60
CA ARG A 336 21.43 -15.68 15.07
C ARG A 336 20.13 -15.06 15.58
N GLU A 337 19.68 -13.98 14.96
CA GLU A 337 18.45 -13.29 15.35
C GLU A 337 17.24 -14.18 15.06
N LEU A 338 17.18 -14.77 13.85
CA LEU A 338 16.12 -15.70 13.46
C LEU A 338 16.12 -16.97 14.32
N GLU A 339 17.28 -17.57 14.56
CA GLU A 339 17.41 -18.76 15.41
C GLU A 339 16.93 -18.48 16.85
N SER A 340 17.36 -17.36 17.42
CA SER A 340 16.93 -16.97 18.77
C SER A 340 15.43 -16.71 18.84
N ALA A 341 14.86 -16.07 17.81
CA ALA A 341 13.43 -15.82 17.74
C ALA A 341 12.60 -17.11 17.58
N LEU A 342 13.10 -18.08 16.80
CA LEU A 342 12.49 -19.41 16.66
C LEU A 342 12.45 -20.16 18.00
N ILE A 343 13.56 -20.16 18.76
CA ILE A 343 13.62 -20.78 20.08
C ILE A 343 12.65 -20.11 21.06
N ARG A 344 12.57 -18.77 21.06
CA ARG A 344 11.59 -18.04 21.90
C ARG A 344 10.16 -18.42 21.54
N ALA A 345 9.82 -18.41 20.26
CA ALA A 345 8.47 -18.75 19.79
C ALA A 345 8.09 -20.21 20.12
N GLU A 346 9.07 -21.13 20.11
CA GLU A 346 8.87 -22.50 20.59
C GLU A 346 8.57 -22.54 22.09
N ASN A 347 9.37 -21.84 22.90
CA ASN A 347 9.20 -21.78 24.36
C ASN A 347 7.85 -21.18 24.75
N TYR A 348 7.33 -20.24 23.96
CA TYR A 348 5.97 -19.69 24.13
C TYR A 348 4.86 -20.63 23.64
N GLY A 349 5.19 -21.73 22.97
CA GLY A 349 4.22 -22.67 22.43
C GLY A 349 3.43 -22.14 21.22
N VAL A 350 3.97 -21.12 20.54
CA VAL A 350 3.30 -20.43 19.43
C VAL A 350 3.58 -21.11 18.08
N ILE A 351 4.60 -21.96 18.00
CA ILE A 351 4.94 -22.72 16.78
C ILE A 351 3.99 -23.92 16.62
N PRO A 352 3.38 -24.11 15.43
CA PRO A 352 2.54 -25.28 15.15
C PRO A 352 3.29 -26.60 15.37
N LYS A 353 2.60 -27.60 15.93
CA LYS A 353 3.20 -28.91 16.24
C LYS A 353 3.83 -29.60 15.03
N GLU A 354 3.24 -29.40 13.86
CA GLU A 354 3.67 -29.98 12.59
C GLU A 354 5.07 -29.50 12.16
N ASN A 355 5.51 -28.33 12.62
CA ASN A 355 6.75 -27.70 12.20
C ASN A 355 7.90 -27.87 13.21
N LYS A 356 7.70 -28.61 14.30
CA LYS A 356 8.72 -28.81 15.34
C LYS A 356 10.01 -29.45 14.82
N TYR A 357 9.93 -30.31 13.80
CA TYR A 357 11.10 -30.93 13.17
C TYR A 357 12.07 -29.91 12.54
N LEU A 358 11.58 -28.73 12.13
CA LEU A 358 12.43 -27.67 11.58
C LEU A 358 13.32 -27.02 12.65
N LEU A 359 12.84 -26.99 13.90
CA LEU A 359 13.60 -26.50 15.05
C LEU A 359 14.68 -27.51 15.43
N GLU A 360 14.35 -28.80 15.40
CA GLU A 360 15.33 -29.87 15.64
C GLU A 360 16.49 -29.83 14.64
N LYS A 361 16.22 -29.51 13.36
CA LYS A 361 17.27 -29.31 12.34
C LYS A 361 18.19 -28.11 12.65
N ILE A 362 17.64 -27.04 13.21
CA ILE A 362 18.41 -25.83 13.58
C ILE A 362 19.25 -26.11 14.84
N VAL A 363 18.65 -26.73 15.86
CA VAL A 363 19.31 -27.13 17.10
C VAL A 363 20.37 -28.22 16.88
N GLN A 364 20.25 -29.05 15.84
CA GLN A 364 21.30 -30.00 15.45
C GLN A 364 22.46 -29.34 14.68
N LYS A 365 22.23 -28.25 13.96
CA LYS A 365 23.28 -27.47 13.27
C LYS A 365 24.04 -26.52 14.21
N GLY A 366 23.34 -25.91 15.15
CA GLY A 366 23.97 -25.14 16.22
C GLY A 366 24.39 -26.09 17.34
N GLU A 367 25.68 -26.46 17.40
CA GLU A 367 26.25 -27.14 18.58
C GLU A 367 25.63 -26.56 19.86
N LYS A 368 25.15 -27.45 20.75
CA LYS A 368 24.78 -27.18 22.14
C LYS A 368 25.70 -26.12 22.76
N LYS A 369 25.36 -24.83 22.62
CA LYS A 369 26.07 -23.74 23.27
C LYS A 369 25.04 -22.91 24.01
N ASP A 370 24.83 -23.31 25.26
CA ASP A 370 24.65 -22.45 26.44
C ASP A 370 23.56 -21.36 26.46
N ILE A 371 22.62 -21.32 25.51
CA ILE A 371 21.51 -20.35 25.59
C ILE A 371 20.51 -20.75 26.70
N THR A 372 20.28 -22.04 26.90
CA THR A 372 19.38 -22.53 27.95
C THR A 372 19.88 -22.24 29.36
N LYS A 373 21.20 -22.16 29.59
CA LYS A 373 21.76 -21.80 30.90
C LYS A 373 21.58 -20.32 31.22
N LYS A 374 21.87 -19.41 30.29
CA LYS A 374 21.69 -17.97 30.49
C LYS A 374 20.23 -17.58 30.74
N PHE A 375 19.29 -18.17 29.98
CA PHE A 375 17.86 -17.89 30.16
C PHE A 375 17.30 -18.45 31.47
N LEU A 376 17.79 -19.61 31.93
CA LEU A 376 17.43 -20.17 33.25
C LEU A 376 18.06 -19.39 34.41
N GLU A 377 19.22 -18.75 34.22
CA GLU A 377 19.84 -17.86 35.20
C GLU A 377 19.09 -16.52 35.30
N GLU A 378 18.65 -15.94 34.17
CA GLU A 378 17.84 -14.71 34.16
C GLU A 378 16.45 -14.91 34.80
N LEU A 379 15.82 -16.08 34.64
CA LEU A 379 14.56 -16.42 35.32
C LEU A 379 14.74 -16.66 36.83
N LYS A 380 15.92 -17.10 37.28
CA LYS A 380 16.21 -17.29 38.72
C LYS A 380 16.59 -16.00 39.44
N GLY A 381 17.13 -15.01 38.73
CA GLY A 381 17.45 -13.69 39.29
C GLY A 381 16.25 -12.75 39.46
N ALA A 382 15.07 -13.12 38.96
CA ALA A 382 13.85 -12.30 39.05
C ALA A 382 12.97 -12.62 40.27
N HIS A 383 13.42 -13.49 41.17
CA HIS A 383 12.66 -13.92 42.35
C HIS A 383 13.32 -13.64 43.71
N ASP A 384 14.38 -12.84 43.76
CA ASP A 384 14.98 -12.35 45.02
C ASP A 384 14.73 -10.85 45.23
#